data_AF-A0A4Y2LHA6-F1
#
_entry.id   AF-A0A4Y2LHA6-F1
#
_cell.length_a   1.000
_cell.length_b   1.000
_cell.length_c   1.000
_cell.angle_alpha   90.00
_cell.angle_beta   90.00
_cell.angle_gamma   90.00
#
_symmetry.space_group_name_H-M   'P 1'
#
loop_
_entity.id
_entity.type
_entity.pdbx_description
1 polymer ?
#
loop_
_entity_poly.entity_id
_entity_poly.type
_entity_poly.pdbx_seq_one_letter_code
_entity_poly.pdbx_strand_id
1 'polypeptide(L)'
;MFPVCPNRNKIWISKCKRHDHTNVKYARICSDHFKPSDYMDGMKNRLLGLNQKKILKPDAVPSVNLPLQDNGEDILSRSERKRNRSILQEAKIRLKCLSPKKACETPAMDYTYN
;
A
#
# COMPACT_ATOMS: atom_id res chain seq x y z
N MET A 1 -2.34 13.23 5.65
CA MET A 1 -2.86 12.98 7.00
C MET A 1 -4.28 13.51 7.03
N PHE A 2 -5.18 12.95 7.84
CA PHE A 2 -6.55 13.46 7.89
C PHE A 2 -6.60 14.88 8.49
N PRO A 3 -7.54 15.74 8.06
CA PRO A 3 -7.72 17.06 8.64
C PRO A 3 -8.06 16.99 10.13
N VAL A 4 -7.53 17.93 10.92
CA VAL A 4 -7.84 18.06 12.35
C VAL A 4 -9.29 18.47 12.57
N CYS A 5 -9.87 19.27 11.65
CA CYS A 5 -11.26 19.71 11.72
C CYS A 5 -12.23 18.52 11.66
N PRO A 6 -13.03 18.25 12.71
CA PRO A 6 -13.88 17.06 12.79
C PRO A 6 -14.88 16.93 11.63
N ASN A 7 -15.49 18.04 11.20
CA ASN A 7 -16.47 18.02 10.12
C ASN A 7 -15.87 17.57 8.78
N ARG A 8 -14.67 18.05 8.46
CA ARG A 8 -13.96 17.68 7.23
C ARG A 8 -13.43 16.25 7.28
N ASN A 9 -13.00 15.84 8.47
CA ASN A 9 -12.57 14.47 8.73
C ASN A 9 -13.69 13.47 8.41
N LYS A 10 -14.91 13.74 8.89
CA LYS A 10 -16.11 12.93 8.57
C LYS A 10 -16.37 12.84 7.07
N ILE A 11 -16.21 13.95 6.32
CA ILE A 11 -16.38 13.96 4.86
C ILE A 11 -15.32 13.09 4.17
N TRP A 12 -14.06 13.17 4.62
CA TRP A 12 -13.00 12.35 4.05
C TRP A 12 -13.22 10.86 4.32
N ILE A 13 -13.68 10.50 5.52
CA ILE A 13 -14.02 9.11 5.88
C ILE A 13 -15.16 8.61 4.99
N SER A 14 -16.23 9.40 4.83
CA SER A 14 -17.39 8.99 4.03
C SER A 14 -17.04 8.83 2.54
N LYS A 15 -16.15 9.67 2.01
CA LYS A 15 -15.66 9.57 0.63
C LYS A 15 -14.77 8.36 0.38
N CYS A 16 -13.97 7.95 1.38
CA CYS A 16 -13.09 6.80 1.25
C CYS A 16 -13.86 5.46 1.22
N LYS A 17 -15.10 5.41 1.73
CA LYS A 17 -15.99 4.23 1.73
C LYS A 17 -15.31 2.92 2.13
N ARG A 18 -14.34 2.97 3.05
CA ARG A 18 -13.73 1.77 3.59
C ARG A 18 -14.74 1.05 4.47
N HIS A 19 -14.96 -0.23 4.20
CA HIS A 19 -15.82 -1.09 5.01
C HIS A 19 -15.20 -1.39 6.38
N ASP A 20 -13.87 -1.37 6.50
CA ASP A 20 -13.16 -1.57 7.77
C ASP A 20 -12.95 -0.26 8.55
N HIS A 21 -12.80 -0.40 9.87
CA HIS A 21 -12.49 0.73 10.75
C HIS A 21 -11.18 1.40 10.31
N THR A 22 -11.25 2.67 9.95
CA THR A 22 -10.09 3.46 9.51
C THR A 22 -9.43 4.15 10.69
N ASN A 23 -8.15 3.87 10.94
CA ASN A 23 -7.36 4.61 11.92
C ASN A 23 -6.97 5.99 11.38
N VAL A 24 -7.85 6.96 11.60
CA VAL A 24 -7.76 8.34 11.10
C VAL A 24 -6.46 9.05 11.49
N LYS A 25 -5.88 8.71 12.66
CA LYS A 25 -4.64 9.32 13.15
C LYS A 25 -3.45 9.06 12.23
N TYR A 26 -3.36 7.84 11.69
CA TYR A 26 -2.24 7.41 10.86
C TYR A 26 -2.61 7.24 9.39
N ALA A 27 -3.90 7.25 9.07
CA ALA A 27 -4.37 7.13 7.71
C ALA A 27 -3.93 8.33 6.86
N ARG A 28 -3.57 8.03 5.62
CA ARG A 28 -3.22 9.00 4.59
C ARG A 28 -4.01 8.68 3.33
N ILE A 29 -4.41 9.73 2.63
CA ILE A 29 -5.02 9.65 1.31
C ILE A 29 -3.94 10.06 0.32
N CYS A 30 -3.77 9.27 -0.73
CA CYS A 30 -2.83 9.54 -1.81
C CYS A 30 -3.27 10.80 -2.60
N SER A 31 -2.31 11.47 -3.23
CA SER A 31 -2.56 12.74 -3.95
C SER A 31 -3.42 12.59 -5.19
N ASP A 32 -3.45 11.39 -5.76
CA ASP A 32 -4.28 10.99 -6.91
C ASP A 32 -5.80 11.04 -6.64
N HIS A 33 -6.22 11.19 -5.39
CA HIS A 33 -7.62 11.38 -5.01
C HIS A 33 -8.06 12.86 -4.99
N PHE A 34 -7.14 13.79 -5.26
CA PHE A 34 -7.40 15.23 -5.29
C PHE A 34 -7.11 15.80 -6.67
N LYS A 35 -7.87 16.83 -7.06
CA LYS A 35 -7.59 17.55 -8.31
C LYS A 35 -6.38 18.47 -8.12
N PRO A 36 -5.64 18.80 -9.19
CA PRO A 36 -4.59 19.81 -9.13
C PRO A 36 -5.09 21.15 -8.56
N SER A 37 -6.35 21.52 -8.84
CA SER A 37 -7.01 22.72 -8.33
C SER A 37 -7.26 22.72 -6.82
N ASP A 38 -7.21 21.56 -6.17
CA ASP A 38 -7.46 21.40 -4.72
C ASP A 38 -6.20 21.73 -3.90
N TYR A 39 -5.06 21.92 -4.56
CA TYR A 39 -3.82 22.34 -3.92
C TYR A 39 -3.73 23.86 -3.84
N MET A 40 -3.11 24.34 -2.76
CA MET A 40 -2.75 25.74 -2.62
C MET A 40 -1.71 26.11 -3.66
N ASP A 41 -1.85 27.33 -4.19
CA ASP A 41 -0.85 27.86 -5.12
C ASP A 41 0.45 28.15 -4.38
N GLY A 42 1.55 27.57 -4.89
CA GLY A 42 2.88 27.69 -4.34
C GLY A 42 3.58 29.00 -4.70
N MET A 43 2.87 30.01 -5.24
CA MET A 43 3.45 31.26 -5.74
C MET A 43 4.43 31.92 -4.77
N LYS A 44 4.11 31.97 -3.48
CA LYS A 44 5.03 32.51 -2.46
C LYS A 44 6.34 31.72 -2.40
N ASN A 45 6.29 30.39 -2.39
CA ASN A 45 7.49 29.57 -2.36
C ASN A 45 8.28 29.68 -3.67
N ARG A 46 7.59 29.75 -4.82
CA ARG A 46 8.21 29.97 -6.12
C ARG A 46 8.95 31.30 -6.18
N LEU A 47 8.35 32.37 -5.65
CA LEU A 47 8.97 33.70 -5.62
C LEU A 47 10.19 33.74 -4.70
N LEU A 48 10.14 33.03 -3.58
CA LEU A 48 11.23 32.99 -2.60
C LEU A 48 12.31 31.91 -2.91
N GLY A 49 12.21 31.21 -4.04
CA GLY A 49 13.13 30.11 -4.39
C GLY A 49 13.07 28.92 -3.42
N LEU A 50 11.98 28.77 -2.66
CA LEU A 50 11.80 27.70 -1.69
C LEU A 50 11.18 26.47 -2.34
N ASN A 51 11.48 25.30 -1.76
CA ASN A 51 10.88 24.03 -2.18
C ASN A 51 9.35 24.10 -2.14
N GLN A 52 8.71 23.71 -3.24
CA GLN A 52 7.25 23.64 -3.33
C GLN A 52 6.75 22.46 -2.49
N LYS A 53 5.98 22.78 -1.45
CA LYS A 53 5.21 21.76 -0.70
C LYS A 53 3.81 21.72 -1.28
N LYS A 54 3.35 20.53 -1.68
CA LYS A 54 1.97 20.31 -2.11
C LYS A 54 1.06 20.30 -0.88
N ILE A 55 0.48 21.46 -0.59
CA ILE A 55 -0.45 21.65 0.54
C ILE A 55 -1.87 21.69 -0.05
N LEU A 56 -2.78 20.92 0.52
CA LEU A 56 -4.19 20.97 0.14
C LEU A 56 -4.83 22.25 0.68
N LYS A 57 -5.74 22.84 -0.10
CA LYS A 57 -6.58 23.94 0.37
C LYS A 57 -7.38 23.49 1.60
N PRO A 58 -7.76 24.43 2.48
CA PRO A 58 -8.53 24.10 3.67
C PRO A 58 -9.80 23.34 3.32
N ASP A 59 -10.50 23.70 2.25
CA ASP A 59 -11.77 23.14 1.80
C ASP A 59 -11.66 21.84 0.97
N ALA A 60 -10.44 21.43 0.59
CA ALA A 60 -10.22 20.27 -0.26
C ALA A 60 -10.80 18.98 0.33
N VAL A 61 -11.48 18.22 -0.54
CA VAL A 61 -12.03 16.90 -0.24
C VAL A 61 -11.71 15.93 -1.37
N PRO A 62 -11.47 14.63 -1.08
CA PRO A 62 -11.26 13.62 -2.10
C PRO A 62 -12.43 13.59 -3.08
N SER A 63 -12.15 13.76 -4.36
CA SER A 63 -13.19 13.91 -5.39
C SER A 63 -12.93 13.10 -6.65
N VAL A 64 -11.71 12.63 -6.87
CA VAL A 64 -11.31 11.83 -8.05
C VAL A 64 -10.85 10.44 -7.63
N ASN A 65 -10.93 9.46 -8.54
CA ASN A 65 -10.52 8.07 -8.30
C ASN A 65 -11.09 7.47 -7.01
N LEU A 66 -12.33 7.81 -6.68
CA LEU A 66 -13.02 7.23 -5.54
C LEU A 66 -13.44 5.80 -5.86
N PRO A 67 -13.49 4.90 -4.86
CA PRO A 67 -14.03 3.56 -5.08
C PRO A 67 -15.44 3.68 -5.69
N LEU A 68 -15.63 2.98 -6.81
CA LEU A 68 -16.95 2.86 -7.43
C LEU A 68 -17.92 2.23 -6.41
N GLN A 69 -19.19 2.61 -6.49
CA GLN A 69 -20.22 1.85 -5.76
C GLN A 69 -20.27 0.49 -6.42
N ASP A 70 -19.74 -0.51 -5.72
CA ASP A 70 -19.57 -1.84 -6.28
C ASP A 70 -20.92 -2.55 -6.41
N ASN A 71 -21.21 -3.02 -7.62
CA ASN A 71 -22.26 -3.99 -7.93
C ASN A 71 -21.72 -5.43 -7.78
N GLY A 72 -21.07 -5.74 -6.64
CA GLY A 72 -20.73 -7.11 -6.24
C GLY A 72 -19.49 -7.74 -6.88
N GLU A 73 -18.46 -6.98 -7.27
CA GLU A 73 -17.18 -7.53 -7.73
C GLU A 73 -16.23 -7.86 -6.57
N ASP A 74 -16.46 -9.04 -6.00
CA ASP A 74 -15.55 -9.91 -5.23
C ASP A 74 -14.32 -9.25 -4.56
N ILE A 75 -14.57 -8.24 -3.71
CA ILE A 75 -13.55 -7.61 -2.88
C ILE A 75 -13.25 -8.55 -1.71
N LEU A 76 -12.23 -9.40 -1.85
CA LEU A 76 -11.70 -10.17 -0.72
C LEU A 76 -11.42 -9.23 0.46
N SER A 77 -11.97 -9.58 1.62
CA SER A 77 -11.78 -8.86 2.86
C SER A 77 -10.29 -8.76 3.21
N ARG A 78 -9.95 -7.76 4.01
CA ARG A 78 -8.58 -7.58 4.50
C ARG A 78 -8.08 -8.83 5.24
N SER A 79 -8.96 -9.48 6.01
CA SER A 79 -8.67 -10.73 6.72
C SER A 79 -8.35 -11.87 5.76
N GLU A 80 -9.12 -12.03 4.69
CA GLU A 80 -8.90 -13.07 3.68
C GLU A 80 -7.58 -12.84 2.95
N ARG A 81 -7.31 -11.61 2.51
CA ARG A 81 -6.02 -11.27 1.88
C ARG A 81 -4.84 -11.56 2.80
N LYS A 82 -4.95 -11.26 4.10
CA LYS A 82 -3.91 -11.57 5.09
C LYS A 82 -3.71 -13.09 5.23
N ARG A 83 -4.81 -13.85 5.30
CA ARG A 83 -4.78 -15.31 5.35
C ARG A 83 -4.12 -15.91 4.10
N ASN A 84 -4.56 -15.50 2.92
CA ASN A 84 -4.05 -15.99 1.63
C ASN A 84 -2.54 -15.71 1.49
N ARG A 85 -2.08 -14.53 1.93
CA ARG A 85 -0.66 -14.20 1.96
C ARG A 85 0.13 -15.13 2.89
N SER A 86 -0.41 -15.45 4.06
CA SER A 86 0.23 -16.36 5.02
C SER A 86 0.36 -17.77 4.42
N ILE A 87 -0.72 -18.28 3.82
CA ILE A 87 -0.74 -19.60 3.17
C ILE A 87 0.31 -19.66 2.05
N LEU A 88 0.34 -18.64 1.18
CA LEU A 88 1.31 -18.57 0.08
C LEU A 88 2.75 -18.48 0.59
N GLN A 89 2.99 -17.76 1.68
CA GLN A 89 4.32 -17.65 2.28
C GLN A 89 4.79 -19.00 2.84
N GLU A 90 3.91 -19.73 3.50
CA GLU A 90 4.22 -21.05 4.03
C GLU A 90 4.49 -22.08 2.91
N ALA A 91 3.67 -22.08 1.86
CA ALA A 91 3.89 -22.93 0.69
C ALA A 91 5.25 -22.66 0.03
N LYS A 92 5.63 -21.38 -0.11
CA LYS A 92 6.95 -20.99 -0.65
C LYS A 92 8.10 -21.49 0.23
N ILE A 93 7.96 -21.43 1.55
CA ILE A 93 8.98 -21.93 2.49
C ILE A 93 9.12 -23.45 2.33
N ARG A 94 8.01 -24.19 2.30
CA ARG A 94 8.02 -25.65 2.13
C ARG A 94 8.70 -26.07 0.83
N LEU A 95 8.34 -25.44 -0.29
CA LEU A 95 8.97 -25.69 -1.59
C LEU A 95 10.48 -25.45 -1.57
N LYS A 96 10.93 -24.39 -0.89
CA LYS A 96 12.37 -24.08 -0.75
C LYS A 96 13.13 -25.16 0.01
N CYS A 97 12.53 -25.76 1.03
CA CYS A 97 13.14 -26.83 1.82
C CYS A 97 13.16 -28.19 1.09
N LEU A 98 12.21 -28.40 0.17
CA LEU A 98 12.11 -29.62 -0.64
C LEU A 98 13.08 -29.61 -1.84
N SER A 99 13.68 -28.47 -2.18
CA SER A 99 14.69 -28.39 -3.22
C SER A 99 15.86 -29.33 -2.91
N PRO A 100 16.25 -30.23 -3.83
CA PRO A 100 17.37 -31.13 -3.60
C PRO A 100 18.63 -30.32 -3.28
N LYS A 101 19.29 -30.62 -2.15
CA LYS A 101 20.69 -30.22 -1.99
C LYS A 101 21.45 -30.92 -3.12
N LYS A 102 22.16 -30.16 -3.97
CA LYS A 102 23.08 -30.74 -4.96
C LYS A 102 23.94 -31.78 -4.23
N ALA A 103 23.84 -33.04 -4.63
CA ALA A 103 24.61 -34.10 -4.02
C ALA A 103 26.10 -33.76 -4.17
N CYS A 104 26.85 -33.80 -3.07
CA CYS A 104 28.29 -33.70 -3.14
C CYS A 104 28.81 -34.91 -3.92
N GLU A 105 29.44 -34.67 -5.07
CA GLU A 105 30.17 -35.68 -5.82
C GLU A 105 31.31 -36.20 -4.93
N THR A 106 31.23 -37.47 -4.51
CA THR A 106 32.34 -38.15 -3.84
C THR A 106 33.42 -38.46 -4.86
N PRO A 107 34.69 -38.07 -4.67
CA PRO A 107 35.75 -38.45 -5.58
C PRO A 107 35.95 -39.97 -5.49
N ALA A 108 35.94 -40.65 -6.64
CA ALA A 108 36.32 -42.05 -6.73
C ALA A 108 37.79 -42.20 -6.28
N MET A 109 38.02 -43.02 -5.26
CA MET A 109 39.35 -43.35 -4.76
C MET A 109 39.85 -44.61 -5.46
N ASP A 110 40.72 -44.42 -6.45
CA ASP A 110 41.40 -45.49 -7.16
C ASP A 110 42.45 -46.13 -6.26
N TYR A 111 42.29 -47.44 -6.00
CA TYR A 111 43.29 -48.27 -5.34
C TYR A 111 44.12 -48.99 -6.40
N THR A 112 45.40 -48.65 -6.53
CA THR A 112 46.38 -49.47 -7.24
C THR A 112 47.43 -49.98 -6.24
N TYR A 113 47.46 -51.30 -6.03
CA TYR A 113 48.47 -52.03 -5.26
C TYR A 113 49.62 -52.42 -6.20
N ASN A 114 50.87 -52.16 -5.78
CA ASN A 114 52.09 -52.69 -6.41
C ASN A 114 52.66 -53.82 -5.56
#